data_AF-A0A5C7X1L4-F1
#
_entry.id   AF-A0A5C7X1L4-F1
#
_cell.length_a   1.000
_cell.length_b   1.000
_cell.length_c   1.000
_cell.angle_alpha   90.00
_cell.angle_beta   90.00
_cell.angle_gamma   90.00
#
_symmetry.space_group_name_H-M   'P 1'
#
loop_
_entity.id
_entity.type
_entity.pdbx_description
1 polymer ?
#
loop_
_entity_poly.entity_id
_entity_poly.type
_entity_poly.pdbx_seq_one_letter_code
_entity_poly.pdbx_strand_id
1 'polypeptide(L)'
;MSGLDIPPTVPAAEVAEWSDDVDVLVLGFGIAGGCAAVSAAAAGARVLVLEKAAAAGGTTAMAGGHFYLGGGTAVQIATGHPDSAEEMYSYLVAVSRAPEHDKIRAYCEGSVEHFDWLEGLGFEFERSFYPGKVVVPPGTEGLSYTGNEKVWPFCEQAKPAPRGHSVPVPGELGGAAMVIDLLVKRADELGVQVRYETGATNLVVDDDGAVVGVRWKRFTETGAIRARAVVIAAGGFVMNPDMVAEHTPALGQPRKTKHHGLVAPYILGNPNDDGLAIRLGESVGGATKFMDEQFITAAAYPPEILLTGVIVNADGKRFVAEDSYHSRTSAFVLEQPEQTAYLIVDEAHTEMPAMPLIKFLDGYETVAEIEEALGIPAGNLAATLQRYNEFAAKGEDPDFHKQPEYCAAQDTGPYAVFDLSLGRAMYSGFTMGGLATTVDGAVQRADGTVIPGLYAAGACASNIAQDGKGYSSGTQLGEGSFFGRRAGRAAAAAAVSV
;
A
#
# COMPACT_ATOMS: atom_id res chain seq x y z
N MET A 1 10.92 18.90 19.21
CA MET A 1 11.04 19.08 17.76
C MET A 1 9.71 18.69 17.17
N SER A 2 9.18 19.53 16.27
CA SER A 2 7.97 19.22 15.51
C SER A 2 8.19 17.90 14.75
N GLY A 3 7.12 17.13 14.54
CA GLY A 3 7.15 15.97 13.64
C GLY A 3 7.51 16.35 12.20
N LEU A 4 7.47 17.64 11.87
CA LEU A 4 7.83 18.21 10.56
C LEU A 4 9.31 18.65 10.46
N ASP A 5 10.05 18.70 11.58
CA ASP A 5 11.41 19.25 11.57
C ASP A 5 12.33 18.38 10.71
N ILE A 6 12.95 18.96 9.69
CA ILE A 6 13.96 18.30 8.86
C ILE A 6 15.29 18.26 9.65
N PRO A 7 15.87 17.08 9.93
CA PRO A 7 17.16 16.98 10.62
C PRO A 7 18.27 17.67 9.80
N PRO A 8 19.20 18.41 10.44
CA PRO A 8 20.32 18.97 9.72
C PRO A 8 21.26 17.87 9.22
N THR A 9 21.95 18.12 8.11
CA THR A 9 23.07 17.29 7.67
C THR A 9 24.30 17.53 8.54
N VAL A 10 25.23 16.57 8.56
CA VAL A 10 26.53 16.71 9.22
C VAL A 10 27.64 16.69 8.17
N PRO A 11 28.53 17.70 8.10
CA PRO A 11 29.69 17.64 7.22
C PRO A 11 30.63 16.48 7.61
N ALA A 12 31.14 15.74 6.63
CA ALA A 12 32.05 14.61 6.86
C ALA A 12 33.34 15.03 7.59
N ALA A 13 33.81 16.25 7.33
CA ALA A 13 34.97 16.84 8.01
C ALA A 13 34.74 17.08 9.52
N GLU A 14 33.49 17.17 9.98
CA GLU A 14 33.14 17.31 11.40
C GLU A 14 33.00 15.96 12.13
N VAL A 15 33.13 14.84 11.42
CA VAL A 15 33.11 13.51 12.02
C VAL A 15 34.50 13.13 12.51
N ALA A 16 34.75 13.30 13.82
CA ALA A 16 36.03 12.98 14.45
C ALA A 16 36.36 11.48 14.47
N GLU A 17 35.36 10.62 14.63
CA GLU A 17 35.53 9.16 14.73
C GLU A 17 34.36 8.44 14.05
N TRP A 18 34.68 7.36 13.33
CA TRP A 18 33.74 6.48 12.67
C TRP A 18 33.71 5.15 13.40
N SER A 19 32.52 4.72 13.85
CA SER A 19 32.34 3.44 14.53
C SER A 19 32.50 2.26 13.58
N ASP A 20 32.16 2.47 12.30
CA ASP A 20 32.16 1.45 11.26
C ASP A 20 32.50 2.07 9.89
N ASP A 21 33.06 1.25 9.00
CA ASP A 21 33.29 1.55 7.58
C ASP A 21 32.74 0.40 6.73
N VAL A 22 31.65 0.67 6.02
CA VAL A 22 30.90 -0.32 5.23
C VAL A 22 30.71 0.14 3.79
N ASP A 23 30.36 -0.80 2.92
CA ASP A 23 30.11 -0.50 1.51
C ASP A 23 28.67 0.00 1.35
N VAL A 24 27.71 -0.73 1.95
CA VAL A 24 26.29 -0.36 1.94
C VAL A 24 25.74 -0.33 3.36
N LEU A 25 25.13 0.80 3.74
CA LEU A 25 24.37 0.94 4.97
C LEU A 25 22.88 0.98 4.65
N VAL A 26 22.10 0.10 5.27
CA VAL A 26 20.63 0.07 5.11
C VAL A 26 19.96 0.58 6.39
N LEU A 27 18.97 1.47 6.24
CA LEU A 27 18.19 2.01 7.35
C LEU A 27 16.81 1.35 7.37
N GLY A 28 16.55 0.52 8.38
CA GLY A 28 15.32 -0.26 8.55
C GLY A 28 15.44 -1.68 7.98
N PHE A 29 14.92 -2.67 8.72
CA PHE A 29 14.81 -4.07 8.30
C PHE A 29 13.32 -4.46 8.17
N GLY A 30 12.58 -3.75 7.32
CA GLY A 30 11.30 -4.20 6.78
C GLY A 30 11.49 -4.99 5.48
N ILE A 31 10.43 -5.19 4.69
CA ILE A 31 10.53 -5.92 3.41
C ILE A 31 11.56 -5.31 2.45
N ALA A 32 11.55 -3.99 2.27
CA ALA A 32 12.44 -3.29 1.35
C ALA A 32 13.89 -3.32 1.84
N GLY A 33 14.11 -3.03 3.12
CA GLY A 33 15.44 -3.02 3.73
C GLY A 33 16.09 -4.40 3.79
N GLY A 34 15.33 -5.43 4.17
CA GLY A 34 15.81 -6.82 4.16
C GLY A 34 16.18 -7.28 2.75
N CYS A 35 15.35 -6.98 1.74
CA CYS A 35 15.63 -7.28 0.34
C CYS A 35 16.85 -6.51 -0.19
N ALA A 36 17.02 -5.24 0.20
CA ALA A 36 18.19 -4.44 -0.16
C ALA A 36 19.47 -5.00 0.46
N ALA A 37 19.44 -5.33 1.75
CA ALA A 37 20.59 -5.88 2.47
C ALA A 37 21.05 -7.23 1.88
N VAL A 38 20.11 -8.16 1.68
CA VAL A 38 20.38 -9.47 1.07
C VAL A 38 20.94 -9.30 -0.35
N SER A 39 20.35 -8.41 -1.15
CA SER A 39 20.78 -8.23 -2.54
C SER A 39 22.14 -7.53 -2.68
N ALA A 40 22.44 -6.57 -1.80
CA ALA A 40 23.74 -5.92 -1.73
C ALA A 40 24.84 -6.90 -1.28
N ALA A 41 24.58 -7.69 -0.22
CA ALA A 41 25.54 -8.69 0.27
C ALA A 41 25.77 -9.82 -0.74
N ALA A 42 24.70 -10.27 -1.43
CA ALA A 42 24.83 -11.24 -2.52
C ALA A 42 25.65 -10.69 -3.72
N ALA A 43 25.74 -9.37 -3.87
CA ALA A 43 26.61 -8.71 -4.84
C ALA A 43 28.05 -8.49 -4.32
N GLY A 44 28.36 -8.95 -3.11
CA GLY A 44 29.70 -8.90 -2.51
C GLY A 44 29.98 -7.68 -1.64
N ALA A 45 28.99 -6.82 -1.38
CA ALA A 45 29.16 -5.64 -0.52
C ALA A 45 29.24 -6.04 0.97
N ARG A 46 30.05 -5.32 1.75
CA ARG A 46 29.97 -5.34 3.23
C ARG A 46 28.77 -4.52 3.65
N VAL A 47 27.77 -5.18 4.24
CA VAL A 47 26.48 -4.56 4.59
C VAL A 47 26.29 -4.48 6.09
N LEU A 48 25.86 -3.31 6.56
CA LEU A 48 25.31 -3.10 7.89
C LEU A 48 23.87 -2.58 7.78
N VAL A 49 22.98 -3.08 8.63
CA VAL A 49 21.61 -2.59 8.77
C VAL A 49 21.44 -1.94 10.14
N LEU A 50 20.83 -0.75 10.18
CA LEU A 50 20.35 -0.14 11.41
C LEU A 50 18.84 -0.36 11.53
N GLU A 51 18.40 -1.10 12.54
CA GLU A 51 16.99 -1.30 12.86
C GLU A 51 16.67 -0.58 14.17
N LYS A 52 15.68 0.33 14.15
CA LYS A 52 15.31 1.16 15.29
C LYS A 52 14.55 0.35 16.35
N ALA A 53 13.82 -0.68 15.94
CA ALA A 53 13.13 -1.61 16.82
C ALA A 53 14.07 -2.67 17.42
N ALA A 54 13.56 -3.42 18.39
CA ALA A 54 14.28 -4.54 19.00
C ALA A 54 14.29 -5.81 18.12
N ALA A 55 13.56 -5.81 17.01
CA ALA A 55 13.47 -6.92 16.06
C ALA A 55 13.23 -6.40 14.64
N ALA A 56 13.57 -7.20 13.64
CA ALA A 56 13.26 -6.93 12.24
C ALA A 56 11.76 -7.10 11.97
N GLY A 57 11.30 -6.49 10.87
CA GLY A 57 9.99 -6.73 10.28
C GLY A 57 9.19 -5.46 10.03
N GLY A 58 9.19 -4.51 10.97
CA GLY A 58 8.38 -3.29 10.86
C GLY A 58 6.91 -3.61 10.56
N THR A 59 6.25 -2.75 9.77
CA THR A 59 4.84 -2.95 9.36
C THR A 59 4.65 -4.18 8.46
N THR A 60 5.69 -4.62 7.75
CA THR A 60 5.63 -5.85 6.94
C THR A 60 5.22 -7.05 7.78
N ALA A 61 5.80 -7.25 8.96
CA ALA A 61 5.53 -8.44 9.78
C ALA A 61 4.06 -8.54 10.27
N MET A 62 3.29 -7.44 10.23
CA MET A 62 1.87 -7.43 10.57
C MET A 62 0.96 -7.68 9.36
N ALA A 63 1.49 -7.54 8.13
CA ALA A 63 0.70 -7.67 6.91
C ALA A 63 0.31 -9.13 6.62
N GLY A 64 -0.82 -9.32 5.93
CA GLY A 64 -1.31 -10.65 5.53
C GLY A 64 -0.37 -11.44 4.62
N GLY A 65 0.57 -10.77 3.93
CA GLY A 65 1.55 -11.45 3.07
C GLY A 65 1.15 -11.60 1.61
N HIS A 66 0.45 -10.59 1.07
CA HIS A 66 0.16 -10.48 -0.35
C HIS A 66 1.27 -9.75 -1.10
N PHE A 67 1.73 -10.32 -2.21
CA PHE A 67 2.65 -9.70 -3.14
C PHE A 67 1.94 -9.51 -4.49
N TYR A 68 1.95 -8.31 -5.03
CA TYR A 68 1.31 -8.03 -6.33
C TYR A 68 2.23 -8.44 -7.48
N LEU A 69 2.17 -9.70 -7.89
CA LEU A 69 3.05 -10.30 -8.89
C LEU A 69 2.24 -10.77 -10.10
N GLY A 70 2.83 -10.74 -11.28
CA GLY A 70 2.14 -11.14 -12.50
C GLY A 70 3.10 -11.45 -13.63
N GLY A 71 2.58 -11.38 -14.85
CA GLY A 71 3.37 -11.61 -16.05
C GLY A 71 3.57 -13.07 -16.44
N GLY A 72 2.83 -13.99 -15.82
CA GLY A 72 2.90 -15.43 -16.10
C GLY A 72 3.71 -16.20 -15.06
N THR A 73 3.45 -15.96 -13.77
CA THR A 73 4.08 -16.70 -12.66
C THR A 73 3.70 -18.18 -12.67
N ALA A 74 4.47 -19.02 -11.96
CA ALA A 74 4.17 -20.44 -11.86
C ALA A 74 2.77 -20.72 -11.26
N VAL A 75 2.31 -19.88 -10.32
CA VAL A 75 0.97 -19.98 -9.72
C VAL A 75 -0.12 -19.58 -10.72
N GLN A 76 0.07 -18.50 -11.48
CA GLN A 76 -0.84 -18.10 -12.55
C GLN A 76 -1.00 -19.21 -13.61
N ILE A 77 0.11 -19.83 -14.03
CA ILE A 77 0.09 -20.95 -14.98
C ILE A 77 -0.65 -22.17 -14.39
N ALA A 78 -0.30 -22.58 -13.17
CA ALA A 78 -0.86 -23.77 -12.52
C ALA A 78 -2.37 -23.66 -12.27
N THR A 79 -2.87 -22.45 -12.06
CA THR A 79 -4.30 -22.18 -11.78
C THR A 79 -5.10 -21.80 -13.03
N GLY A 80 -4.47 -21.77 -14.22
CA GLY A 80 -5.15 -21.51 -15.49
C GLY A 80 -5.43 -20.02 -15.79
N HIS A 81 -4.64 -19.11 -15.23
CA HIS A 81 -4.77 -17.66 -15.40
C HIS A 81 -3.59 -17.09 -16.21
N PRO A 82 -3.56 -17.24 -17.55
CA PRO A 82 -2.47 -16.71 -18.36
C PRO A 82 -2.41 -15.18 -18.30
N ASP A 83 -1.25 -14.65 -17.97
CA ASP A 83 -0.93 -13.23 -17.87
C ASP A 83 0.37 -12.94 -18.65
N SER A 84 0.70 -11.66 -18.88
CA SER A 84 1.97 -11.26 -19.49
C SER A 84 2.46 -9.95 -18.90
N ALA A 85 3.78 -9.69 -18.99
CA ALA A 85 4.35 -8.42 -18.54
C ALA A 85 3.68 -7.22 -19.23
N GLU A 86 3.23 -7.39 -20.47
CA GLU A 86 2.53 -6.33 -21.22
C GLU A 86 1.13 -6.06 -20.66
N GLU A 87 0.35 -7.10 -20.39
CA GLU A 87 -0.99 -6.93 -19.80
C GLU A 87 -0.91 -6.37 -18.37
N MET A 88 0.07 -6.84 -17.59
CA MET A 88 0.34 -6.28 -16.26
C MET A 88 0.73 -4.80 -16.34
N TYR A 89 1.56 -4.41 -17.30
CA TYR A 89 1.94 -3.02 -17.52
C TYR A 89 0.77 -2.15 -17.96
N SER A 90 -0.03 -2.61 -18.94
CA SER A 90 -1.22 -1.90 -19.40
C SER A 90 -2.17 -1.63 -18.23
N TYR A 91 -2.40 -2.63 -17.38
CA TYR A 91 -3.23 -2.47 -16.18
C TYR A 91 -2.62 -1.47 -15.18
N LEU A 92 -1.35 -1.64 -14.81
CA LEU A 92 -0.71 -0.76 -13.83
C LEU A 92 -0.61 0.69 -14.33
N VAL A 93 -0.36 0.91 -15.63
CA VAL A 93 -0.41 2.24 -16.25
C VAL A 93 -1.82 2.82 -16.18
N ALA A 94 -2.82 2.03 -16.56
CA ALA A 94 -4.22 2.45 -16.58
C ALA A 94 -4.75 2.85 -15.19
N VAL A 95 -4.39 2.08 -14.17
CA VAL A 95 -4.88 2.29 -12.80
C VAL A 95 -4.11 3.39 -12.05
N SER A 96 -2.91 3.77 -12.51
CA SER A 96 -2.07 4.78 -11.84
C SER A 96 -2.58 6.21 -12.05
N ARG A 97 -2.55 7.02 -10.99
CA ARG A 97 -2.84 8.47 -11.05
C ARG A 97 -1.88 9.22 -11.98
N ALA A 98 -0.58 8.96 -11.87
CA ALA A 98 0.49 9.61 -12.61
C ALA A 98 1.58 8.57 -12.96
N PRO A 99 1.34 7.70 -13.96
CA PRO A 99 2.15 6.51 -14.20
C PRO A 99 3.63 6.81 -14.43
N GLU A 100 4.49 6.23 -13.58
CA GLU A 100 5.95 6.25 -13.76
C GLU A 100 6.37 5.09 -14.67
N HIS A 101 6.23 5.29 -15.99
CA HIS A 101 6.36 4.24 -17.01
C HIS A 101 7.61 3.35 -16.85
N ASP A 102 8.78 3.93 -16.60
CA ASP A 102 10.04 3.17 -16.46
C ASP A 102 10.02 2.22 -15.25
N LYS A 103 9.45 2.66 -14.12
CA LYS A 103 9.28 1.83 -12.93
C LYS A 103 8.27 0.72 -13.15
N ILE A 104 7.12 1.05 -13.73
CA ILE A 104 6.05 0.08 -14.00
C ILE A 104 6.58 -0.98 -14.98
N ARG A 105 7.25 -0.56 -16.06
CA ARG A 105 7.86 -1.48 -17.03
C ARG A 105 8.85 -2.43 -16.38
N ALA A 106 9.80 -1.88 -15.61
CA ALA A 106 10.80 -2.69 -14.93
C ALA A 106 10.18 -3.70 -13.95
N TYR A 107 9.14 -3.28 -13.21
CA TYR A 107 8.41 -4.15 -12.29
C TYR A 107 7.69 -5.28 -13.02
N CYS A 108 6.98 -4.98 -14.11
CA CYS A 108 6.24 -5.98 -14.89
C CYS A 108 7.18 -6.99 -15.58
N GLU A 109 8.24 -6.51 -16.23
CA GLU A 109 9.21 -7.37 -16.93
C GLU A 109 10.03 -8.22 -15.95
N GLY A 110 10.31 -7.69 -14.76
CA GLY A 110 11.01 -8.41 -13.70
C GLY A 110 10.12 -9.23 -12.77
N SER A 111 8.79 -9.21 -12.93
CA SER A 111 7.85 -9.75 -11.94
C SER A 111 8.00 -11.27 -11.75
N VAL A 112 8.19 -12.02 -12.84
CA VAL A 112 8.37 -13.48 -12.78
C VAL A 112 9.71 -13.86 -12.13
N GLU A 113 10.80 -13.17 -12.47
CA GLU A 113 12.10 -13.38 -11.79
C GLU A 113 12.01 -13.02 -10.30
N HIS A 114 11.20 -12.01 -9.97
CA HIS A 114 10.99 -11.62 -8.58
C HIS A 114 10.17 -12.64 -7.80
N PHE A 115 9.13 -13.20 -8.40
CA PHE A 115 8.40 -14.34 -7.87
C PHE A 115 9.35 -15.51 -7.56
N ASP A 116 10.18 -15.92 -8.53
CA ASP A 116 11.13 -17.03 -8.34
C ASP A 116 12.14 -16.75 -7.23
N TRP A 117 12.59 -15.49 -7.12
CA TRP A 117 13.50 -15.08 -6.05
C TRP A 117 12.86 -15.14 -4.66
N LEU A 118 11.59 -14.75 -4.53
CA LEU A 118 10.84 -14.84 -3.27
C LEU A 118 10.72 -16.30 -2.84
N GLU A 119 10.33 -17.20 -3.76
CA GLU A 119 10.26 -18.63 -3.44
C GLU A 119 11.64 -19.21 -3.10
N GLY A 120 12.68 -18.73 -3.77
CA GLY A 120 14.08 -19.06 -3.50
C GLY A 120 14.56 -18.69 -2.09
N LEU A 121 13.82 -17.90 -1.31
CA LEU A 121 14.08 -17.69 0.12
C LEU A 121 13.77 -18.94 0.96
N GLY A 122 12.94 -19.86 0.45
CA GLY A 122 12.62 -21.13 1.10
C GLY A 122 11.14 -21.35 1.41
N PHE A 123 10.23 -20.74 0.65
CA PHE A 123 8.79 -21.00 0.72
C PHE A 123 8.19 -21.08 -0.68
N GLU A 124 6.96 -21.58 -0.80
CA GLU A 124 6.23 -21.62 -2.06
C GLU A 124 4.83 -21.02 -1.86
N PHE A 125 4.40 -20.18 -2.80
CA PHE A 125 2.99 -19.74 -2.87
C PHE A 125 2.13 -20.95 -3.25
N GLU A 126 0.97 -21.19 -2.64
CA GLU A 126 0.20 -22.35 -3.08
C GLU A 126 -0.24 -22.23 -4.53
N ARG A 127 -0.19 -23.35 -5.28
CA ARG A 127 -0.66 -23.41 -6.67
C ARG A 127 -2.18 -23.56 -6.72
N SER A 128 -2.89 -22.71 -5.98
CA SER A 128 -4.34 -22.70 -5.78
C SER A 128 -4.88 -21.27 -5.96
N PHE A 129 -6.15 -21.16 -6.33
CA PHE A 129 -6.80 -19.88 -6.63
C PHE A 129 -8.07 -19.71 -5.79
N TYR A 130 -8.25 -18.53 -5.21
CA TYR A 130 -9.48 -18.15 -4.53
C TYR A 130 -10.48 -17.54 -5.54
N PRO A 131 -11.64 -18.19 -5.79
CA PRO A 131 -12.53 -17.79 -6.89
C PRO A 131 -13.45 -16.61 -6.60
N GLY A 132 -13.74 -16.32 -5.32
CA GLY A 132 -14.66 -15.26 -4.92
C GLY A 132 -13.98 -13.91 -4.73
N LYS A 133 -14.76 -12.92 -4.31
CA LYS A 133 -14.24 -11.60 -3.92
C LYS A 133 -13.94 -11.50 -2.43
N VAL A 134 -12.71 -11.09 -2.09
CA VAL A 134 -12.21 -11.05 -0.72
C VAL A 134 -11.20 -9.92 -0.52
N VAL A 135 -11.00 -9.48 0.73
CA VAL A 135 -9.91 -8.56 1.10
C VAL A 135 -8.60 -9.33 1.25
N VAL A 136 -8.64 -10.44 1.99
CA VAL A 136 -7.57 -11.42 2.16
C VAL A 136 -8.15 -12.83 2.13
N PRO A 137 -7.63 -13.76 1.29
CA PRO A 137 -8.06 -15.15 1.33
C PRO A 137 -7.92 -15.72 2.77
N PRO A 138 -8.96 -16.35 3.32
CA PRO A 138 -8.94 -16.83 4.70
C PRO A 138 -8.07 -18.09 4.88
N GLY A 139 -7.86 -18.83 3.81
CA GLY A 139 -7.06 -20.04 3.76
C GLY A 139 -5.61 -19.75 3.37
N THR A 140 -5.04 -20.67 2.60
CA THR A 140 -3.66 -20.61 2.11
C THR A 140 -3.59 -20.44 0.60
N GLU A 141 -4.71 -20.07 -0.05
CA GLU A 141 -4.80 -19.91 -1.49
C GLU A 141 -3.74 -18.94 -2.00
N GLY A 142 -2.88 -19.41 -2.90
CA GLY A 142 -1.72 -18.61 -3.33
C GLY A 142 -2.04 -17.55 -4.37
N LEU A 143 -3.26 -17.48 -4.91
CA LEU A 143 -3.65 -16.50 -5.92
C LEU A 143 -5.07 -15.97 -5.74
N SER A 144 -5.26 -14.66 -5.84
CA SER A 144 -6.56 -14.01 -5.86
C SER A 144 -6.56 -12.69 -6.66
N TYR A 145 -7.75 -12.18 -6.98
CA TYR A 145 -7.91 -10.81 -7.48
C TYR A 145 -7.82 -9.83 -6.31
N THR A 146 -6.90 -8.88 -6.39
CA THR A 146 -6.59 -7.96 -5.28
C THR A 146 -6.59 -6.50 -5.69
N GLY A 147 -6.97 -6.17 -6.92
CA GLY A 147 -7.08 -4.81 -7.40
C GLY A 147 -8.39 -4.60 -8.16
N ASN A 148 -8.33 -3.69 -9.13
CA ASN A 148 -9.44 -3.31 -9.99
C ASN A 148 -9.35 -4.00 -11.36
N GLU A 149 -8.65 -5.15 -11.49
CA GLU A 149 -8.36 -5.77 -12.79
C GLU A 149 -9.60 -6.15 -13.58
N LYS A 150 -10.69 -6.51 -12.88
CA LYS A 150 -11.99 -6.85 -13.49
C LYS A 150 -12.94 -5.65 -13.62
N VAL A 151 -12.57 -4.51 -13.06
CA VAL A 151 -13.47 -3.34 -12.89
C VAL A 151 -13.30 -2.39 -14.07
N TRP A 152 -14.39 -1.80 -14.53
CA TRP A 152 -14.34 -0.75 -15.54
C TRP A 152 -13.65 0.53 -15.02
N PRO A 153 -12.87 1.25 -15.84
CA PRO A 153 -12.58 0.98 -17.25
C PRO A 153 -11.40 0.04 -17.50
N PHE A 154 -10.78 -0.50 -16.45
CA PHE A 154 -9.49 -1.19 -16.54
C PHE A 154 -9.58 -2.52 -17.29
N CYS A 155 -10.66 -3.26 -17.13
CA CYS A 155 -10.90 -4.52 -17.84
C CYS A 155 -11.05 -4.35 -19.37
N GLU A 156 -11.33 -3.12 -19.86
CA GLU A 156 -11.34 -2.78 -21.29
C GLU A 156 -9.96 -2.32 -21.80
N GLN A 157 -9.06 -1.93 -20.90
CA GLN A 157 -7.74 -1.39 -21.22
C GLN A 157 -6.62 -2.42 -21.07
N ALA A 158 -6.82 -3.42 -20.22
CA ALA A 158 -5.93 -4.54 -20.01
C ALA A 158 -6.74 -5.81 -19.74
N LYS A 159 -6.25 -6.95 -20.21
CA LYS A 159 -6.87 -8.23 -19.96
C LYS A 159 -6.85 -8.52 -18.45
N PRO A 160 -8.00 -8.78 -17.80
CA PRO A 160 -8.05 -9.10 -16.38
C PRO A 160 -7.25 -10.37 -16.06
N ALA A 161 -6.36 -10.29 -15.06
CA ALA A 161 -5.65 -11.43 -14.49
C ALA A 161 -5.49 -11.23 -12.98
N PRO A 162 -5.62 -12.28 -12.15
CA PRO A 162 -5.34 -12.18 -10.72
C PRO A 162 -3.82 -12.06 -10.50
N ARG A 163 -3.42 -11.13 -9.62
CA ARG A 163 -2.01 -10.81 -9.34
C ARG A 163 -1.67 -10.77 -7.86
N GLY A 164 -2.66 -10.95 -6.97
CA GLY A 164 -2.41 -11.07 -5.54
C GLY A 164 -1.87 -12.45 -5.20
N HIS A 165 -0.57 -12.55 -4.95
CA HIS A 165 0.10 -13.77 -4.54
C HIS A 165 0.24 -13.82 -3.02
N SER A 166 -0.34 -14.83 -2.37
CA SER A 166 -0.40 -14.91 -0.90
C SER A 166 0.55 -15.98 -0.36
N VAL A 167 1.36 -15.61 0.63
CA VAL A 167 2.17 -16.59 1.37
C VAL A 167 1.28 -17.69 1.97
N PRO A 168 1.77 -18.93 2.13
CA PRO A 168 0.97 -20.08 2.56
C PRO A 168 0.75 -20.08 4.09
N VAL A 169 0.21 -18.99 4.63
CA VAL A 169 -0.09 -18.83 6.06
C VAL A 169 -1.57 -18.49 6.18
N PRO A 170 -2.37 -19.30 6.91
CA PRO A 170 -3.78 -19.03 7.05
C PRO A 170 -4.03 -17.77 7.89
N GLY A 171 -5.10 -17.05 7.55
CA GLY A 171 -5.52 -15.84 8.24
C GLY A 171 -5.09 -14.54 7.54
N GLU A 172 -5.66 -13.43 8.01
CA GLU A 172 -5.64 -12.18 7.26
C GLU A 172 -4.45 -11.26 7.58
N LEU A 173 -3.72 -11.57 8.66
CA LEU A 173 -2.65 -10.75 9.21
C LEU A 173 -1.46 -11.64 9.60
N GLY A 174 -0.27 -11.06 9.59
CA GLY A 174 0.96 -11.69 10.09
C GLY A 174 1.65 -12.67 9.15
N GLY A 175 1.05 -13.05 8.02
CA GLY A 175 1.66 -13.99 7.07
C GLY A 175 3.03 -13.53 6.56
N ALA A 176 3.20 -12.23 6.33
CA ALA A 176 4.46 -11.65 5.87
C ALA A 176 5.61 -11.75 6.90
N ALA A 177 5.33 -12.04 8.18
CA ALA A 177 6.38 -12.28 9.17
C ALA A 177 7.29 -13.45 8.76
N MET A 178 6.75 -14.50 8.12
CA MET A 178 7.57 -15.62 7.65
C MET A 178 8.63 -15.17 6.63
N VAL A 179 8.29 -14.21 5.76
CA VAL A 179 9.22 -13.71 4.75
C VAL A 179 10.33 -12.87 5.40
N ILE A 180 9.99 -12.11 6.44
CA ILE A 180 10.99 -11.39 7.25
C ILE A 180 11.95 -12.36 7.92
N ASP A 181 11.45 -13.42 8.54
CA ASP A 181 12.31 -14.43 9.19
C ASP A 181 13.26 -15.10 8.19
N LEU A 182 12.77 -15.42 6.99
CA LEU A 182 13.60 -15.96 5.91
C LEU A 182 14.63 -14.95 5.40
N LEU A 183 14.29 -13.66 5.31
CA LEU A 183 15.23 -12.59 4.95
C LEU A 183 16.31 -12.40 6.02
N VAL A 184 15.95 -12.43 7.31
CA VAL A 184 16.92 -12.36 8.42
C VAL A 184 17.89 -13.53 8.35
N LYS A 185 17.38 -14.75 8.16
CA LYS A 185 18.22 -15.94 7.98
C LYS A 185 19.14 -15.79 6.77
N ARG A 186 18.61 -15.34 5.63
CA ARG A 186 19.39 -15.17 4.40
C ARG A 186 20.46 -14.09 4.53
N ALA A 187 20.15 -13.02 5.26
CA ALA A 187 21.08 -11.94 5.56
C ALA A 187 22.25 -12.46 6.43
N ASP A 188 21.96 -13.27 7.46
CA ASP A 188 22.97 -13.91 8.32
C ASP A 188 23.90 -14.84 7.51
N GLU A 189 23.34 -15.70 6.65
CA GLU A 189 24.10 -16.57 5.75
C GLU A 189 25.06 -15.81 4.82
N LEU A 190 24.70 -14.58 4.45
CA LEU A 190 25.51 -13.70 3.59
C LEU A 190 26.46 -12.78 4.40
N GLY A 191 26.47 -12.88 5.73
CA GLY A 191 27.33 -12.09 6.59
C GLY A 191 26.88 -10.63 6.78
N VAL A 192 25.62 -10.32 6.53
CA VAL A 192 25.03 -9.00 6.82
C VAL A 192 25.02 -8.78 8.33
N GLN A 193 25.52 -7.63 8.78
CA GLN A 193 25.40 -7.23 10.18
C GLN A 193 24.10 -6.46 10.41
N VAL A 194 23.40 -6.73 11.51
CA VAL A 194 22.20 -6.00 11.90
C VAL A 194 22.38 -5.44 13.30
N ARG A 195 22.17 -4.13 13.46
CA ARG A 195 22.21 -3.44 14.74
C ARG A 195 20.81 -2.97 15.12
N TYR A 196 20.18 -3.71 16.02
CA TYR A 196 18.87 -3.40 16.59
C TYR A 196 18.92 -2.23 17.58
N GLU A 197 17.75 -1.69 17.89
CA GLU A 197 17.54 -0.56 18.80
C GLU A 197 18.38 0.69 18.43
N THR A 198 18.74 0.81 17.15
CA THR A 198 19.65 1.83 16.65
C THR A 198 19.00 2.59 15.51
N GLY A 199 18.73 3.87 15.71
CA GLY A 199 18.17 4.76 14.69
C GLY A 199 19.23 5.67 14.09
N ALA A 200 19.17 5.90 12.77
CA ALA A 200 19.87 7.02 12.16
C ALA A 200 19.24 8.34 12.61
N THR A 201 20.07 9.38 12.80
CA THR A 201 19.60 10.70 13.25
C THR A 201 19.88 11.80 12.23
N ASN A 202 20.95 11.67 11.45
CA ASN A 202 21.40 12.66 10.47
C ASN A 202 22.13 11.95 9.32
N LEU A 203 22.01 12.46 8.11
CA LEU A 203 22.91 12.08 7.02
C LEU A 203 24.24 12.82 7.16
N VAL A 204 25.35 12.14 6.81
CA VAL A 204 26.68 12.74 6.72
C VAL A 204 27.01 12.98 5.27
N VAL A 205 27.43 14.20 4.94
CA VAL A 205 27.69 14.65 3.56
C VAL A 205 29.15 15.10 3.39
N ASP A 206 29.75 14.82 2.24
CA ASP A 206 31.08 15.35 1.89
C ASP A 206 31.00 16.76 1.27
N ASP A 207 32.16 17.31 0.91
CA ASP A 207 32.28 18.67 0.35
C ASP A 207 31.65 18.82 -1.04
N ASP A 208 31.47 17.70 -1.77
CA ASP A 208 30.83 17.64 -3.08
C ASP A 208 29.30 17.38 -2.97
N GLY A 209 28.79 17.21 -1.75
CA GLY A 209 27.37 17.00 -1.45
C GLY A 209 26.90 15.55 -1.60
N ALA A 210 27.81 14.58 -1.67
CA ALA A 210 27.48 13.16 -1.65
C ALA A 210 27.19 12.68 -0.22
N VAL A 211 26.24 11.75 -0.07
CA VAL A 211 25.98 11.10 1.22
C VAL A 211 27.00 10.00 1.44
N VAL A 212 27.79 10.13 2.51
CA VAL A 212 28.94 9.25 2.82
C VAL A 212 28.80 8.53 4.17
N GLY A 213 27.62 8.58 4.77
CA GLY A 213 27.36 7.94 6.04
C GLY A 213 26.16 8.51 6.79
N VAL A 214 26.01 8.09 8.04
CA VAL A 214 24.98 8.60 8.96
C VAL A 214 25.53 8.79 10.36
N ARG A 215 24.93 9.72 11.12
CA ARG A 215 24.96 9.66 12.59
C ARG A 215 23.88 8.71 13.07
N TRP A 216 24.15 8.02 14.16
CA TRP A 216 23.21 7.08 14.78
C TRP A 216 23.10 7.29 16.28
N LYS A 217 21.99 6.81 16.85
CA LYS A 217 21.73 6.78 18.29
C LYS A 217 21.14 5.44 18.71
N ARG A 218 21.66 4.89 19.82
CA ARG A 218 21.15 3.71 20.52
C ARG A 218 21.08 4.03 22.01
N PHE A 219 19.88 4.22 22.56
CA PHE A 219 19.68 4.71 23.92
C PHE A 219 20.47 6.01 24.20
N THR A 220 21.51 5.98 25.03
CA THR A 220 22.40 7.11 25.34
C THR A 220 23.66 7.14 24.48
N GLU A 221 23.95 6.08 23.73
CA GLU A 221 25.11 5.97 22.84
C GLU A 221 24.82 6.66 21.51
N THR A 222 25.84 7.31 20.97
CA THR A 222 25.80 7.94 19.65
C THR A 222 27.10 7.68 18.91
N GLY A 223 27.06 7.72 17.59
CA GLY A 223 28.24 7.52 16.75
C GLY A 223 28.00 7.95 15.31
N ALA A 224 28.97 7.62 14.45
CA ALA A 224 28.88 7.82 13.01
C ALA A 224 29.33 6.57 12.26
N ILE A 225 28.63 6.21 11.19
CA ILE A 225 29.02 5.10 10.31
C ILE A 225 29.37 5.67 8.95
N ARG A 226 30.56 5.34 8.44
CA ARG A 226 30.98 5.67 7.07
C ARG A 226 30.42 4.62 6.14
N ALA A 227 29.77 5.05 5.06
CA ALA A 227 29.19 4.17 4.07
C ALA A 227 29.45 4.73 2.66
N ARG A 228 29.79 3.86 1.69
CA ARG A 228 29.89 4.28 0.28
C ARG A 228 28.52 4.56 -0.32
N ALA A 229 27.49 3.86 0.14
CA ALA A 229 26.09 4.11 -0.20
C ALA A 229 25.18 3.88 1.00
N VAL A 230 24.12 4.69 1.11
CA VAL A 230 23.06 4.57 2.12
C VAL A 230 21.73 4.27 1.44
N VAL A 231 21.05 3.22 1.88
CA VAL A 231 19.69 2.86 1.44
C VAL A 231 18.70 3.15 2.56
N ILE A 232 17.80 4.12 2.35
CA ILE A 232 16.70 4.44 3.25
C ILE A 232 15.53 3.47 2.98
N ALA A 233 15.12 2.71 3.98
CA ALA A 233 14.01 1.75 3.91
C ALA A 233 13.20 1.70 5.22
N ALA A 234 13.08 2.84 5.90
CA ALA A 234 12.60 2.93 7.29
C ALA A 234 11.13 3.41 7.40
N GLY A 235 10.25 2.85 6.56
CA GLY A 235 8.81 3.02 6.70
C GLY A 235 8.25 4.38 6.27
N GLY A 236 6.92 4.48 6.28
CA GLY A 236 6.19 5.70 5.90
C GLY A 236 6.14 6.73 7.04
N PHE A 237 5.10 7.55 7.04
CA PHE A 237 4.90 8.60 8.05
C PHE A 237 3.53 8.54 8.76
N VAL A 238 2.79 7.45 8.61
CA VAL A 238 1.42 7.32 9.13
C VAL A 238 1.32 7.43 10.66
N MET A 239 2.40 7.18 11.39
CA MET A 239 2.45 7.31 12.85
C MET A 239 3.01 8.66 13.32
N ASN A 240 3.29 9.59 12.39
CA ASN A 240 3.65 10.96 12.68
C ASN A 240 2.40 11.86 12.62
N PRO A 241 1.85 12.31 13.76
CA PRO A 241 0.59 13.06 13.77
C PRO A 241 0.70 14.42 13.07
N ASP A 242 1.87 15.06 13.07
CA ASP A 242 2.05 16.37 12.43
C ASP A 242 2.07 16.22 10.90
N MET A 243 2.81 15.23 10.38
CA MET A 243 2.82 14.94 8.94
C MET A 243 1.47 14.43 8.43
N VAL A 244 0.77 13.59 9.21
CA VAL A 244 -0.58 13.12 8.85
C VAL A 244 -1.57 14.28 8.85
N ALA A 245 -1.50 15.20 9.81
CA ALA A 245 -2.37 16.37 9.84
C ALA A 245 -2.13 17.32 8.66
N GLU A 246 -0.88 17.46 8.22
CA GLU A 246 -0.49 18.28 7.08
C GLU A 246 -0.89 17.66 5.74
N HIS A 247 -0.59 16.37 5.54
CA HIS A 247 -0.68 15.76 4.21
C HIS A 247 -1.90 14.87 4.01
N THR A 248 -2.28 14.07 5.01
CA THR A 248 -3.32 13.04 4.90
C THR A 248 -4.35 13.13 6.03
N PRO A 249 -5.06 14.27 6.18
CA PRO A 249 -5.87 14.56 7.37
C PRO A 249 -7.03 13.58 7.58
N ALA A 250 -7.46 12.87 6.53
CA ALA A 250 -8.50 11.84 6.62
C ALA A 250 -8.07 10.63 7.48
N LEU A 251 -6.77 10.36 7.61
CA LEU A 251 -6.24 9.33 8.51
C LEU A 251 -6.10 9.83 9.97
N GLY A 252 -5.87 11.13 10.17
CA GLY A 252 -5.47 11.67 11.47
C GLY A 252 -6.60 12.21 12.36
N GLN A 253 -7.81 12.42 11.85
CA GLN A 253 -8.86 13.15 12.57
C GLN A 253 -9.95 12.24 13.15
N PRO A 254 -10.00 12.05 14.49
CA PRO A 254 -11.16 11.48 15.14
C PRO A 254 -12.39 12.36 14.92
N ARG A 255 -13.49 11.77 14.49
CA ARG A 255 -14.74 12.47 14.21
C ARG A 255 -15.76 12.17 15.28
N LYS A 256 -16.29 13.22 15.91
CA LYS A 256 -17.38 13.10 16.88
C LYS A 256 -18.70 13.15 16.14
N THR A 257 -19.53 12.13 16.34
CA THR A 257 -20.85 12.10 15.74
C THR A 257 -21.96 12.07 16.79
N LYS A 258 -23.11 12.67 16.46
CA LYS A 258 -24.25 12.84 17.38
C LYS A 258 -24.76 11.53 17.98
N HIS A 259 -24.60 10.42 17.26
CA HIS A 259 -25.15 9.12 17.63
C HIS A 259 -24.09 8.05 17.96
N HIS A 260 -22.80 8.27 17.63
CA HIS A 260 -21.78 7.20 17.70
C HIS A 260 -20.50 7.56 18.47
N GLY A 261 -20.48 8.70 19.17
CA GLY A 261 -19.29 9.10 19.92
C GLY A 261 -18.12 9.47 18.99
N LEU A 262 -16.89 9.20 19.44
CA LEU A 262 -15.66 9.52 18.72
C LEU A 262 -15.25 8.31 17.86
N VAL A 263 -15.22 8.46 16.53
CA VAL A 263 -14.74 7.43 15.60
C VAL A 263 -13.40 7.89 15.03
N ALA A 264 -12.35 7.10 15.23
CA ALA A 264 -11.02 7.37 14.69
C ALA A 264 -10.66 6.28 13.66
N PRO A 265 -9.95 6.63 12.57
CA PRO A 265 -9.38 5.64 11.67
C PRO A 265 -8.44 4.67 12.40
N TYR A 266 -8.43 3.41 11.98
CA TYR A 266 -7.46 2.43 12.41
C TYR A 266 -6.19 2.54 11.55
N ILE A 267 -5.13 3.05 12.16
CA ILE A 267 -3.87 3.27 11.45
C ILE A 267 -3.11 1.95 11.27
N LEU A 268 -2.81 1.64 10.01
CA LEU A 268 -2.02 0.47 9.61
C LEU A 268 -0.54 0.85 9.58
N GLY A 269 0.11 0.81 10.73
CA GLY A 269 1.53 1.15 10.86
C GLY A 269 2.11 0.71 12.19
N ASN A 270 3.42 0.83 12.31
CA ASN A 270 4.15 0.61 13.55
C ASN A 270 4.72 1.94 14.08
N PRO A 271 5.01 2.10 15.38
CA PRO A 271 5.45 3.37 15.96
C PRO A 271 6.68 4.03 15.31
N ASN A 272 7.45 3.30 14.51
CA ASN A 272 8.61 3.83 13.77
C ASN A 272 8.28 4.32 12.36
N ASP A 273 7.05 4.19 11.87
CA ASP A 273 6.56 4.85 10.64
C ASP A 273 6.33 6.35 10.90
N ASP A 274 7.37 7.03 11.37
CA ASP A 274 7.36 8.41 11.88
C ASP A 274 7.85 9.44 10.85
N GLY A 275 8.11 9.01 9.61
CA GLY A 275 8.56 9.87 8.52
C GLY A 275 9.96 10.45 8.69
N LEU A 276 10.75 10.05 9.70
CA LEU A 276 12.14 10.51 9.84
C LEU A 276 12.97 10.14 8.61
N ALA A 277 12.73 8.96 8.04
CA ALA A 277 13.38 8.47 6.83
C ALA A 277 13.23 9.43 5.63
N ILE A 278 12.01 9.93 5.43
CA ILE A 278 11.68 10.90 4.36
C ILE A 278 12.40 12.21 4.64
N ARG A 279 12.28 12.74 5.86
CA ARG A 279 12.92 14.00 6.26
C ARG A 279 14.46 13.95 6.20
N LEU A 280 15.07 12.79 6.43
CA LEU A 280 16.51 12.59 6.19
C LEU A 280 16.84 12.77 4.71
N GLY A 281 16.06 12.21 3.80
CA GLY A 281 16.25 12.44 2.36
C GLY A 281 16.03 13.90 1.96
N GLU A 282 15.03 14.58 2.53
CA GLU A 282 14.79 16.01 2.29
C GLU A 282 15.95 16.89 2.79
N SER A 283 16.63 16.50 3.87
CA SER A 283 17.76 17.27 4.44
C SER A 283 18.92 17.51 3.48
N VAL A 284 19.06 16.63 2.49
CA VAL A 284 20.09 16.71 1.44
C VAL A 284 19.51 17.17 0.11
N GLY A 285 18.27 17.68 0.07
CA GLY A 285 17.58 18.19 -1.12
C GLY A 285 16.84 17.12 -1.93
N GLY A 286 16.47 15.99 -1.31
CA GLY A 286 15.60 14.99 -1.93
C GLY A 286 14.19 15.53 -2.12
N ALA A 287 13.62 15.34 -3.31
CA ALA A 287 12.24 15.65 -3.57
C ALA A 287 11.32 14.54 -3.05
N THR A 288 10.07 14.87 -2.77
CA THR A 288 9.01 13.93 -2.42
C THR A 288 7.91 13.92 -3.48
N LYS A 289 7.15 12.84 -3.56
CA LYS A 289 5.98 12.70 -4.42
C LYS A 289 4.82 12.11 -3.63
N PHE A 290 3.60 12.55 -3.99
CA PHE A 290 2.34 11.99 -3.50
C PHE A 290 2.21 12.00 -1.96
N MET A 291 2.82 12.97 -1.28
CA MET A 291 2.73 13.09 0.18
C MET A 291 1.27 13.24 0.64
N ASP A 292 0.43 13.87 -0.17
CA ASP A 292 -1.01 14.04 0.02
C ASP A 292 -1.86 12.77 -0.19
N GLU A 293 -1.22 11.65 -0.56
CA GLU A 293 -1.91 10.41 -0.91
C GLU A 293 -1.86 9.32 0.16
N GLN A 294 -2.93 8.52 0.18
CA GLN A 294 -3.18 7.50 1.19
C GLN A 294 -3.94 6.31 0.63
N PHE A 295 -3.62 5.13 1.16
CA PHE A 295 -4.55 4.02 1.16
C PHE A 295 -5.51 4.21 2.33
N ILE A 296 -6.80 4.12 2.06
CA ILE A 296 -7.82 4.11 3.10
C ILE A 296 -8.97 3.21 2.69
N THR A 297 -9.55 2.47 3.63
CA THR A 297 -10.60 1.50 3.33
C THR A 297 -11.60 1.31 4.46
N ALA A 298 -12.88 1.18 4.08
CA ALA A 298 -13.94 0.55 4.84
C ALA A 298 -14.67 -0.42 3.89
N ALA A 299 -14.20 -1.67 3.84
CA ALA A 299 -14.71 -2.64 2.88
C ALA A 299 -16.14 -3.07 3.21
N ALA A 300 -16.99 -3.13 2.18
CA ALA A 300 -18.36 -3.66 2.28
C ALA A 300 -18.44 -5.18 2.09
N TYR A 301 -17.33 -5.82 1.71
CA TYR A 301 -17.21 -7.26 1.47
C TYR A 301 -15.98 -7.80 2.20
N PRO A 302 -15.96 -9.10 2.57
CA PRO A 302 -17.02 -10.11 2.40
C PRO A 302 -18.24 -9.91 3.33
N PRO A 303 -19.43 -10.44 2.98
CA PRO A 303 -19.73 -11.32 1.85
C PRO A 303 -19.91 -10.56 0.52
N GLU A 304 -19.69 -11.24 -0.60
CA GLU A 304 -19.77 -10.63 -1.94
C GLU A 304 -21.20 -10.35 -2.41
N ILE A 305 -22.22 -10.95 -1.77
CA ILE A 305 -23.63 -10.67 -2.08
C ILE A 305 -23.97 -9.18 -1.87
N LEU A 306 -23.29 -8.50 -0.94
CA LEU A 306 -23.46 -7.06 -0.71
C LEU A 306 -23.03 -6.19 -1.90
N LEU A 307 -22.26 -6.75 -2.85
CA LEU A 307 -21.86 -6.06 -4.07
C LEU A 307 -23.01 -5.93 -5.09
N THR A 308 -24.09 -6.70 -4.92
CA THR A 308 -25.29 -6.54 -5.75
C THR A 308 -26.07 -5.26 -5.41
N GLY A 309 -25.90 -4.76 -4.19
CA GLY A 309 -26.45 -3.51 -3.72
C GLY A 309 -25.94 -2.28 -4.48
N VAL A 310 -26.46 -1.13 -4.09
CA VAL A 310 -26.19 0.16 -4.73
C VAL A 310 -25.57 1.13 -3.73
N ILE A 311 -24.41 1.69 -4.04
CA ILE A 311 -23.77 2.71 -3.21
C ILE A 311 -24.19 4.11 -3.70
N VAL A 312 -24.76 4.92 -2.81
CA VAL A 312 -25.22 6.28 -3.09
C VAL A 312 -24.59 7.30 -2.14
N ASN A 313 -24.43 8.55 -2.61
CA ASN A 313 -24.00 9.68 -1.78
C ASN A 313 -25.18 10.35 -1.04
N ALA A 314 -24.91 11.48 -0.35
CA ALA A 314 -25.93 12.26 0.36
C ALA A 314 -27.09 12.76 -0.52
N ASP A 315 -26.89 12.86 -1.84
CA ASP A 315 -27.94 13.25 -2.79
C ASP A 315 -28.73 12.04 -3.33
N GLY A 316 -28.45 10.82 -2.89
CA GLY A 316 -29.08 9.60 -3.39
C GLY A 316 -28.58 9.16 -4.77
N LYS A 317 -27.38 9.60 -5.18
CA LYS A 317 -26.79 9.30 -6.51
C LYS A 317 -25.63 8.31 -6.38
N ARG A 318 -25.56 7.37 -7.33
CA ARG A 318 -24.39 6.49 -7.50
C ARG A 318 -23.16 7.26 -7.96
N PHE A 319 -21.98 6.77 -7.61
CA PHE A 319 -20.71 7.41 -7.95
C PHE A 319 -19.55 6.42 -8.19
N VAL A 320 -19.77 5.12 -8.03
CA VAL A 320 -18.74 4.08 -8.16
C VAL A 320 -19.39 2.75 -8.53
N ALA A 321 -18.68 1.92 -9.29
CA ALA A 321 -19.06 0.52 -9.47
C ALA A 321 -18.85 -0.22 -8.15
N GLU A 322 -19.89 -0.81 -7.58
CA GLU A 322 -19.84 -1.40 -6.23
C GLU A 322 -18.88 -2.59 -6.16
N ASP A 323 -18.61 -3.24 -7.31
CA ASP A 323 -17.60 -4.27 -7.47
C ASP A 323 -16.16 -3.73 -7.62
N SER A 324 -15.93 -2.44 -7.38
CA SER A 324 -14.59 -1.86 -7.24
C SER A 324 -13.79 -2.52 -6.11
N TYR A 325 -12.47 -2.43 -6.22
CA TYR A 325 -11.61 -2.72 -5.08
C TYR A 325 -11.91 -1.74 -3.93
N HIS A 326 -11.91 -2.23 -2.70
CA HIS A 326 -12.50 -1.52 -1.57
C HIS A 326 -11.86 -0.14 -1.29
N SER A 327 -10.53 0.01 -1.49
CA SER A 327 -9.88 1.31 -1.32
C SER A 327 -10.30 2.32 -2.38
N ARG A 328 -10.62 1.85 -3.60
CA ARG A 328 -11.12 2.71 -4.68
C ARG A 328 -12.50 3.24 -4.32
N THR A 329 -13.39 2.39 -3.83
CA THR A 329 -14.70 2.79 -3.29
C THR A 329 -14.52 3.84 -2.20
N SER A 330 -13.69 3.56 -1.20
CA SER A 330 -13.40 4.47 -0.09
C SER A 330 -12.78 5.80 -0.54
N ALA A 331 -11.88 5.80 -1.52
CA ALA A 331 -11.31 7.03 -2.07
C ALA A 331 -12.37 7.89 -2.77
N PHE A 332 -13.33 7.28 -3.48
CA PHE A 332 -14.45 8.03 -4.04
C PHE A 332 -15.44 8.53 -2.96
N VAL A 333 -15.60 7.82 -1.83
CA VAL A 333 -16.36 8.33 -0.67
C VAL A 333 -15.75 9.62 -0.14
N LEU A 334 -14.42 9.73 -0.08
CA LEU A 334 -13.74 10.94 0.38
C LEU A 334 -14.01 12.19 -0.48
N GLU A 335 -14.44 11.99 -1.73
CA GLU A 335 -14.76 13.04 -2.69
C GLU A 335 -16.26 13.39 -2.71
N GLN A 336 -17.11 12.60 -2.04
CA GLN A 336 -18.54 12.88 -1.98
C GLN A 336 -18.85 14.07 -1.05
N PRO A 337 -19.98 14.77 -1.27
CA PRO A 337 -20.45 15.81 -0.34
C PRO A 337 -20.49 15.28 1.10
N GLU A 338 -19.86 16.03 2.01
CA GLU A 338 -19.72 15.68 3.43
C GLU A 338 -19.04 14.32 3.71
N GLN A 339 -18.44 13.70 2.68
CA GLN A 339 -17.84 12.37 2.72
C GLN A 339 -18.85 11.29 3.14
N THR A 340 -20.09 11.47 2.68
CA THR A 340 -21.25 10.65 2.98
C THR A 340 -21.49 9.62 1.90
N ALA A 341 -21.67 8.37 2.30
CA ALA A 341 -22.06 7.28 1.42
C ALA A 341 -22.87 6.21 2.15
N TYR A 342 -23.84 5.64 1.45
CA TYR A 342 -24.71 4.59 1.94
C TYR A 342 -24.76 3.43 0.94
N LEU A 343 -24.69 2.20 1.44
CA LEU A 343 -24.97 1.00 0.66
C LEU A 343 -26.43 0.60 0.94
N ILE A 344 -27.22 0.57 -0.12
CA ILE A 344 -28.62 0.16 -0.10
C ILE A 344 -28.70 -1.25 -0.66
N VAL A 345 -29.27 -2.16 0.13
CA VAL A 345 -29.42 -3.57 -0.23
C VAL A 345 -30.85 -4.00 0.03
N ASP A 346 -31.47 -4.68 -0.92
CA ASP A 346 -32.81 -5.22 -0.76
C ASP A 346 -32.83 -6.48 0.14
N GLU A 347 -34.01 -7.00 0.48
CA GLU A 347 -34.16 -8.15 1.38
C GLU A 347 -33.43 -9.41 0.87
N ALA A 348 -33.50 -9.68 -0.45
CA ALA A 348 -32.96 -10.90 -1.04
C ALA A 348 -31.44 -10.94 -1.06
N HIS A 349 -30.79 -9.77 -1.02
CA HIS A 349 -29.35 -9.62 -1.10
C HIS A 349 -28.68 -9.20 0.21
N THR A 350 -29.47 -9.00 1.27
CA THR A 350 -28.94 -8.53 2.56
C THR A 350 -28.24 -9.66 3.32
N GLU A 351 -26.98 -9.42 3.68
CA GLU A 351 -26.22 -10.22 4.65
C GLU A 351 -25.38 -9.29 5.53
N MET A 352 -25.09 -9.68 6.78
CA MET A 352 -24.22 -8.88 7.64
C MET A 352 -22.75 -9.06 7.21
N PRO A 353 -21.98 -7.96 7.06
CA PRO A 353 -20.55 -8.04 6.76
C PRO A 353 -19.80 -8.95 7.74
N ALA A 354 -18.95 -9.84 7.23
CA ALA A 354 -18.10 -10.67 8.08
C ALA A 354 -17.12 -9.83 8.90
N MET A 355 -16.68 -8.70 8.31
CA MET A 355 -15.95 -7.63 8.99
C MET A 355 -16.87 -6.42 9.16
N PRO A 356 -17.25 -6.05 10.39
CA PRO A 356 -18.17 -4.93 10.62
C PRO A 356 -17.46 -3.56 10.49
N LEU A 357 -16.78 -3.31 9.36
CA LEU A 357 -16.13 -2.04 9.05
C LEU A 357 -17.17 -0.98 8.68
N ILE A 358 -18.15 -1.36 7.87
CA ILE A 358 -19.31 -0.55 7.54
C ILE A 358 -20.40 -0.76 8.60
N LYS A 359 -21.23 0.26 8.82
CA LYS A 359 -22.21 0.22 9.90
C LYS A 359 -23.61 -0.04 9.38
N PHE A 360 -24.25 -1.12 9.83
CA PHE A 360 -25.70 -1.29 9.64
C PHE A 360 -26.46 -0.17 10.38
N LEU A 361 -27.31 0.55 9.66
CA LEU A 361 -28.16 1.61 10.21
C LEU A 361 -29.52 1.06 10.63
N ASP A 362 -30.33 0.65 9.66
CA ASP A 362 -31.67 0.10 9.88
C ASP A 362 -32.17 -0.63 8.62
N GLY A 363 -33.33 -1.28 8.76
CA GLY A 363 -34.15 -1.76 7.66
C GLY A 363 -35.34 -0.83 7.42
N TYR A 364 -35.65 -0.52 6.16
CA TYR A 364 -36.76 0.37 5.78
C TYR A 364 -37.71 -0.35 4.83
N GLU A 365 -39.02 -0.17 4.99
CA GLU A 365 -40.01 -0.85 4.14
C GLU A 365 -40.07 -0.22 2.75
N THR A 366 -39.81 1.10 2.66
CA THR A 366 -39.89 1.83 1.40
C THR A 366 -38.71 2.77 1.15
N VAL A 367 -38.41 3.03 -0.12
CA VAL A 367 -37.36 3.98 -0.53
C VAL A 367 -37.64 5.39 0.00
N ALA A 368 -38.90 5.80 0.12
CA ALA A 368 -39.27 7.11 0.67
C ALA A 368 -38.89 7.25 2.15
N GLU A 369 -39.00 6.17 2.94
CA GLU A 369 -38.57 6.15 4.34
C GLU A 369 -37.05 6.27 4.45
N ILE A 370 -36.30 5.65 3.53
CA ILE A 370 -34.83 5.81 3.45
C ILE A 370 -34.49 7.28 3.17
N GLU A 371 -35.16 7.89 2.18
CA GLU A 371 -34.90 9.28 1.80
C GLU A 371 -35.14 10.24 2.98
N GLU A 372 -36.26 10.08 3.67
CA GLU A 372 -36.59 10.88 4.87
C GLU A 372 -35.56 10.66 5.99
N ALA A 373 -35.22 9.41 6.30
CA ALA A 373 -34.34 9.07 7.41
C ALA A 373 -32.89 9.53 7.20
N LEU A 374 -32.39 9.47 5.97
CA LEU A 374 -31.02 9.86 5.62
C LEU A 374 -30.90 11.33 5.21
N GLY A 375 -32.03 12.03 5.03
CA GLY A 375 -32.04 13.41 4.53
C GLY A 375 -31.69 13.52 3.05
N ILE A 376 -31.85 12.45 2.28
CA ILE A 376 -31.70 12.47 0.82
C ILE A 376 -32.88 13.25 0.22
N PRO A 377 -32.67 14.15 -0.76
CA PRO A 377 -33.78 14.87 -1.38
C PRO A 377 -34.84 13.92 -1.95
N ALA A 378 -36.10 14.18 -1.60
CA ALA A 378 -37.23 13.31 -1.95
C ALA A 378 -37.30 13.01 -3.46
N GLY A 379 -37.38 11.74 -3.80
CA GLY A 379 -37.43 11.20 -5.16
C GLY A 379 -36.06 10.92 -5.80
N ASN A 380 -34.95 11.38 -5.23
CA ASN A 380 -33.64 11.16 -5.84
C ASN A 380 -33.19 9.69 -5.76
N LEU A 381 -33.30 9.06 -4.58
CA LEU A 381 -32.93 7.65 -4.43
C LEU A 381 -33.90 6.77 -5.22
N ALA A 382 -35.20 7.11 -5.22
CA ALA A 382 -36.19 6.43 -6.02
C ALA A 382 -35.84 6.46 -7.52
N ALA A 383 -35.44 7.61 -8.05
CA ALA A 383 -35.01 7.74 -9.45
C ALA A 383 -33.72 6.95 -9.74
N THR A 384 -32.76 6.96 -8.82
CA THR A 384 -31.53 6.17 -8.93
C THR A 384 -31.82 4.67 -8.97
N LEU A 385 -32.62 4.14 -8.04
CA LEU A 385 -32.98 2.73 -8.00
C LEU A 385 -33.84 2.33 -9.20
N GLN A 386 -34.78 3.17 -9.62
CA GLN A 386 -35.57 2.91 -10.83
C GLN A 386 -34.68 2.75 -12.07
N ARG A 387 -33.74 3.68 -12.28
CA ARG A 387 -32.80 3.61 -13.41
C ARG A 387 -31.92 2.38 -13.32
N TYR A 388 -31.31 2.13 -12.16
CA TYR A 388 -30.44 0.97 -11.96
C TYR A 388 -31.20 -0.35 -12.19
N ASN A 389 -32.40 -0.51 -11.62
CA ASN A 389 -33.20 -1.72 -11.74
C ASN A 389 -33.65 -2.01 -13.18
N GLU A 390 -33.91 -0.97 -14.00
CA GLU A 390 -34.24 -1.14 -15.42
C GLU A 390 -33.13 -1.85 -16.22
N PHE A 391 -31.87 -1.57 -15.89
CA PHE A 391 -30.70 -2.17 -16.54
C PHE A 391 -30.25 -3.46 -15.83
N ALA A 392 -30.30 -3.49 -14.50
CA ALA A 392 -29.94 -4.67 -13.73
C ALA A 392 -30.84 -5.87 -14.05
N ALA A 393 -32.12 -5.65 -14.36
CA ALA A 393 -33.03 -6.70 -14.85
C ALA A 393 -32.58 -7.34 -16.19
N LYS A 394 -31.67 -6.69 -16.91
CA LYS A 394 -31.03 -7.18 -18.15
C LYS A 394 -29.60 -7.69 -17.91
N GLY A 395 -29.10 -7.64 -16.68
CA GLY A 395 -27.71 -7.96 -16.34
C GLY A 395 -26.71 -6.87 -16.74
N GLU A 396 -27.16 -5.62 -16.90
CA GLU A 396 -26.35 -4.50 -17.39
C GLU A 396 -26.26 -3.37 -16.35
N ASP A 397 -25.15 -2.63 -16.37
CA ASP A 397 -25.00 -1.35 -15.66
C ASP A 397 -24.30 -0.34 -16.59
N PRO A 398 -25.06 0.46 -17.37
CA PRO A 398 -24.47 1.40 -18.32
C PRO A 398 -23.83 2.63 -17.66
N ASP A 399 -24.07 2.86 -16.37
CA ASP A 399 -23.58 4.06 -15.69
C ASP A 399 -22.18 3.84 -15.10
N PHE A 400 -21.93 2.68 -14.49
CA PHE A 400 -20.65 2.37 -13.86
C PHE A 400 -20.05 1.03 -14.28
N HIS A 401 -20.73 0.27 -15.16
CA HIS A 401 -20.24 -0.98 -15.73
C HIS A 401 -19.88 -2.02 -14.66
N LYS A 402 -20.69 -2.09 -13.58
CA LYS A 402 -20.60 -3.18 -12.61
C LYS A 402 -20.67 -4.53 -13.32
N GLN A 403 -19.86 -5.47 -12.86
CA GLN A 403 -19.79 -6.81 -13.46
C GLN A 403 -21.16 -7.51 -13.48
N PRO A 404 -21.52 -8.24 -14.56
CA PRO A 404 -22.82 -8.87 -14.71
C PRO A 404 -23.23 -9.79 -13.56
N GLU A 405 -22.29 -10.51 -12.93
CA GLU A 405 -22.57 -11.36 -11.76
C GLU A 405 -23.03 -10.58 -10.52
N TYR A 406 -22.74 -9.29 -10.45
CA TYR A 406 -23.17 -8.40 -9.37
C TYR A 406 -24.28 -7.43 -9.81
N CYS A 407 -24.78 -7.53 -11.04
CA CYS A 407 -25.93 -6.76 -11.51
C CYS A 407 -27.23 -7.47 -11.13
N ALA A 408 -27.84 -7.04 -10.02
CA ALA A 408 -29.16 -7.50 -9.59
C ALA A 408 -30.07 -6.32 -9.27
N ALA A 409 -31.36 -6.45 -9.59
CA ALA A 409 -32.36 -5.47 -9.19
C ALA A 409 -32.41 -5.35 -7.66
N GLN A 410 -32.65 -4.14 -7.16
CA GLN A 410 -32.83 -3.78 -5.76
C GLN A 410 -34.21 -3.12 -5.62
N ASP A 411 -35.27 -3.92 -5.74
CA ASP A 411 -36.66 -3.43 -5.93
C ASP A 411 -37.67 -3.94 -4.90
N THR A 412 -37.23 -4.78 -3.95
CA THR A 412 -38.10 -5.44 -2.97
C THR A 412 -37.67 -5.11 -1.55
N GLY A 413 -38.49 -4.33 -0.84
CA GLY A 413 -38.28 -4.05 0.59
C GLY A 413 -38.59 -5.27 1.48
N PRO A 414 -38.13 -5.28 2.74
CA PRO A 414 -37.39 -4.21 3.40
C PRO A 414 -35.95 -4.06 2.87
N TYR A 415 -35.46 -2.82 2.85
CA TYR A 415 -34.13 -2.45 2.40
C TYR A 415 -33.20 -2.26 3.60
N ALA A 416 -32.11 -3.01 3.65
CA ALA A 416 -31.01 -2.76 4.56
C ALA A 416 -30.17 -1.57 4.10
N VAL A 417 -29.86 -0.67 5.03
CA VAL A 417 -28.94 0.44 4.78
C VAL A 417 -27.70 0.29 5.63
N PHE A 418 -26.53 0.35 4.99
CA PHE A 418 -25.24 0.46 5.65
C PHE A 418 -24.61 1.83 5.40
N ASP A 419 -23.99 2.40 6.43
CA ASP A 419 -23.27 3.68 6.41
C ASP A 419 -21.78 3.44 6.16
N LEU A 420 -21.29 3.98 5.05
CA LEU A 420 -19.90 3.94 4.60
C LEU A 420 -19.20 5.29 4.82
N SER A 421 -19.86 6.26 5.43
CA SER A 421 -19.37 7.64 5.53
C SER A 421 -18.12 7.75 6.40
N LEU A 422 -17.20 8.65 6.04
CA LEU A 422 -15.99 8.88 6.83
C LEU A 422 -16.34 9.48 8.20
N GLY A 423 -15.96 8.77 9.27
CA GLY A 423 -16.32 9.11 10.66
C GLY A 423 -17.57 8.39 11.17
N ARG A 424 -18.18 7.54 10.34
CA ARG A 424 -19.26 6.62 10.72
C ARG A 424 -18.80 5.18 10.61
N ALA A 425 -18.27 4.79 9.44
CA ALA A 425 -17.60 3.53 9.24
C ALA A 425 -16.20 3.53 9.88
N MET A 426 -15.71 2.35 10.24
CA MET A 426 -14.35 2.14 10.72
C MET A 426 -13.40 2.05 9.53
N TYR A 427 -12.84 3.19 9.15
CA TYR A 427 -11.81 3.26 8.12
C TYR A 427 -10.48 2.78 8.67
N SER A 428 -9.70 2.06 7.86
CA SER A 428 -8.30 1.73 8.13
C SER A 428 -7.41 2.25 7.01
N GLY A 429 -6.15 2.59 7.28
CA GLY A 429 -5.29 3.11 6.23
C GLY A 429 -3.84 3.42 6.59
N PHE A 430 -3.07 3.76 5.57
CA PHE A 430 -1.66 4.16 5.65
C PHE A 430 -1.30 5.18 4.56
N THR A 431 -0.17 5.86 4.72
CA THR A 431 0.30 6.90 3.78
C THR A 431 1.08 6.29 2.61
N MET A 432 0.98 6.90 1.43
CA MET A 432 1.58 6.36 0.20
C MET A 432 2.70 7.24 -0.38
N GLY A 433 2.81 8.49 0.06
CA GLY A 433 3.86 9.40 -0.38
C GLY A 433 5.23 9.14 0.23
N GLY A 434 6.27 9.53 -0.51
CA GLY A 434 7.66 9.36 -0.09
C GLY A 434 8.65 10.03 -1.03
N LEU A 435 9.95 9.72 -0.85
CA LEU A 435 11.06 10.26 -1.63
C LEU A 435 10.96 9.88 -3.11
N ALA A 436 11.17 10.85 -4.00
CA ALA A 436 11.31 10.60 -5.43
C ALA A 436 12.55 9.74 -5.70
N THR A 437 12.39 8.68 -6.48
CA THR A 437 13.46 7.72 -6.78
C THR A 437 13.47 7.34 -8.24
N THR A 438 14.66 7.04 -8.76
CA THR A 438 14.84 6.34 -10.04
C THR A 438 14.37 4.87 -9.94
N VAL A 439 14.35 4.15 -11.06
CA VAL A 439 14.04 2.70 -11.10
C VAL A 439 14.96 1.85 -10.21
N ASP A 440 16.18 2.33 -9.96
CA ASP A 440 17.19 1.67 -9.12
C ASP A 440 17.26 2.25 -7.71
N GLY A 441 16.28 3.06 -7.32
CA GLY A 441 16.15 3.59 -5.97
C GLY A 441 17.00 4.82 -5.66
N ALA A 442 17.85 5.31 -6.57
CA ALA A 442 18.63 6.53 -6.33
C ALA A 442 17.67 7.71 -6.07
N VAL A 443 17.86 8.41 -4.96
CA VAL A 443 17.01 9.53 -4.54
C VAL A 443 17.20 10.70 -5.50
N GLN A 444 16.09 11.32 -5.93
CA GLN A 444 16.09 12.41 -6.89
C GLN A 444 15.83 13.76 -6.22
N ARG A 445 16.44 14.80 -6.78
CA ARG A 445 16.10 16.20 -6.54
C ARG A 445 14.86 16.60 -7.35
N ALA A 446 14.36 17.80 -7.10
CA ALA A 446 13.21 18.35 -7.83
C ALA A 446 13.48 18.54 -9.34
N ASP A 447 14.75 18.72 -9.75
CA ASP A 447 15.16 18.83 -11.15
C ASP A 447 15.43 17.46 -11.82
N GLY A 448 15.22 16.36 -11.10
CA GLY A 448 15.42 14.99 -11.58
C GLY A 448 16.85 14.46 -11.46
N THR A 449 17.82 15.30 -11.08
CA THR A 449 19.20 14.83 -10.79
C THR A 449 19.22 13.96 -9.55
N VAL A 450 20.19 13.06 -9.45
CA VAL A 450 20.30 12.11 -8.32
C VAL A 450 21.17 12.68 -7.20
N ILE A 451 20.89 12.27 -5.96
CA ILE A 451 21.73 12.53 -4.80
C ILE A 451 22.81 11.45 -4.71
N PRO A 452 24.10 11.77 -4.93
CA PRO A 452 25.15 10.77 -4.90
C PRO A 452 25.21 10.05 -3.54
N GLY A 453 25.35 8.73 -3.57
CA GLY A 453 25.43 7.90 -2.37
C GLY A 453 24.10 7.63 -1.64
N LEU A 454 22.97 8.16 -2.11
CA LEU A 454 21.67 7.99 -1.44
C LEU A 454 20.63 7.26 -2.29
N TYR A 455 20.06 6.21 -1.71
CA TYR A 455 19.00 5.39 -2.28
C TYR A 455 17.83 5.29 -1.31
N ALA A 456 16.62 5.01 -1.82
CA ALA A 456 15.44 4.74 -1.01
C ALA A 456 14.53 3.67 -1.65
N ALA A 457 13.82 2.91 -0.82
CA ALA A 457 12.84 1.91 -1.24
C ALA A 457 11.75 1.67 -0.18
N GLY A 458 10.63 1.08 -0.60
CA GLY A 458 9.48 0.81 0.28
C GLY A 458 8.66 2.06 0.60
N ALA A 459 7.95 2.05 1.73
CA ALA A 459 6.98 3.10 2.07
C ALA A 459 7.57 4.52 2.30
N CYS A 460 8.90 4.64 2.41
CA CYS A 460 9.57 5.95 2.46
C CYS A 460 9.91 6.52 1.07
N ALA A 461 9.66 5.78 0.00
CA ALA A 461 9.94 6.13 -1.38
C ALA A 461 8.63 6.21 -2.20
N SER A 462 8.68 6.95 -3.30
CA SER A 462 7.61 6.98 -4.29
C SER A 462 7.57 5.66 -5.05
N ASN A 463 6.39 5.06 -5.07
CA ASN A 463 6.13 3.71 -5.54
C ASN A 463 5.17 3.71 -6.75
N ILE A 464 4.87 2.52 -7.31
CA ILE A 464 3.92 2.38 -8.43
C ILE A 464 2.49 2.61 -7.94
N ALA A 465 2.15 2.10 -6.74
CA ALA A 465 0.90 2.47 -6.10
C ALA A 465 1.00 3.91 -5.58
N GLN A 466 0.17 4.81 -6.12
CA GLN A 466 0.28 6.26 -5.89
C GLN A 466 -0.90 6.88 -5.13
N ASP A 467 -2.08 6.27 -5.17
CA ASP A 467 -3.29 6.73 -4.48
C ASP A 467 -4.20 5.55 -4.10
N GLY A 468 -5.26 5.84 -3.32
CA GLY A 468 -6.25 4.83 -2.92
C GLY A 468 -7.09 4.27 -4.08
N LYS A 469 -7.23 5.02 -5.20
CA LYS A 469 -8.04 4.62 -6.37
C LYS A 469 -7.33 3.63 -7.28
N GLY A 470 -6.00 3.75 -7.38
CA GLY A 470 -5.11 2.91 -8.16
C GLY A 470 -4.48 1.77 -7.36
N TYR A 471 -4.64 1.78 -6.04
CA TYR A 471 -4.08 0.75 -5.17
C TYR A 471 -4.63 -0.65 -5.50
N SER A 472 -3.74 -1.65 -5.39
CA SER A 472 -4.08 -3.07 -5.44
C SER A 472 -3.39 -3.77 -4.27
N SER A 473 -4.12 -4.60 -3.52
CA SER A 473 -3.60 -5.36 -2.38
C SER A 473 -2.36 -6.15 -2.80
N GLY A 474 -1.26 -5.90 -2.11
CA GLY A 474 0.04 -6.53 -2.31
C GLY A 474 1.08 -5.69 -3.04
N THR A 475 0.73 -4.50 -3.56
CA THR A 475 1.71 -3.60 -4.19
C THR A 475 2.78 -3.18 -3.20
N GLN A 476 2.42 -2.81 -1.96
CA GLN A 476 3.39 -2.39 -0.93
C GLN A 476 4.47 -3.45 -0.63
N LEU A 477 4.08 -4.73 -0.53
CA LEU A 477 5.06 -5.81 -0.34
C LEU A 477 5.79 -6.12 -1.64
N GLY A 478 5.08 -6.27 -2.76
CA GLY A 478 5.67 -6.62 -4.06
C GLY A 478 6.67 -5.60 -4.57
N GLU A 479 6.27 -4.33 -4.64
CA GLU A 479 7.15 -3.26 -5.10
C GLU A 479 8.22 -2.92 -4.04
N GLY A 480 7.87 -3.03 -2.75
CA GLY A 480 8.81 -2.86 -1.65
C GLY A 480 9.96 -3.89 -1.72
N SER A 481 9.66 -5.18 -1.91
CA SER A 481 10.67 -6.20 -2.10
C SER A 481 11.42 -6.02 -3.42
N PHE A 482 10.72 -5.75 -4.52
CA PHE A 482 11.35 -5.61 -5.84
C PHE A 482 12.32 -4.43 -5.90
N PHE A 483 11.87 -3.22 -5.59
CA PHE A 483 12.71 -2.03 -5.59
C PHE A 483 13.73 -2.04 -4.46
N GLY A 484 13.44 -2.71 -3.34
CA GLY A 484 14.45 -3.02 -2.32
C GLY A 484 15.64 -3.81 -2.90
N ARG A 485 15.38 -4.90 -3.63
CA ARG A 485 16.43 -5.68 -4.31
C ARG A 485 17.24 -4.82 -5.29
N ARG A 486 16.56 -4.00 -6.09
CA ARG A 486 17.21 -3.10 -7.06
C ARG A 486 18.11 -2.07 -6.36
N ALA A 487 17.58 -1.38 -5.35
CA ALA A 487 18.33 -0.39 -4.57
C ALA A 487 19.58 -1.01 -3.91
N GLY A 488 19.47 -2.21 -3.34
CA GLY A 488 20.61 -2.93 -2.77
C GLY A 488 21.70 -3.24 -3.81
N ARG A 489 21.32 -3.76 -4.98
CA ARG A 489 22.28 -4.05 -6.07
C ARG A 489 22.95 -2.79 -6.61
N ALA A 490 22.17 -1.72 -6.81
CA ALA A 490 22.68 -0.45 -7.31
C ALA A 490 23.63 0.22 -6.31
N ALA A 491 23.26 0.23 -5.02
CA ALA A 491 24.11 0.72 -3.94
C ALA A 491 25.44 -0.06 -3.87
N ALA A 492 25.40 -1.39 -3.98
CA ALA A 492 26.61 -2.23 -4.01
C ALA A 492 27.49 -1.93 -5.22
N ALA A 493 26.91 -1.79 -6.42
CA ALA A 493 27.66 -1.47 -7.63
C ALA A 493 28.33 -0.08 -7.56
N ALA A 494 27.63 0.91 -7.01
CA ALA A 494 28.18 2.23 -6.77
C ALA A 494 29.34 2.21 -5.76
N ALA A 495 29.24 1.37 -4.72
CA ALA A 495 30.28 1.24 -3.70
C ALA A 495 31.61 0.67 -4.22
N VAL A 496 31.58 -0.15 -5.28
CA VAL A 496 32.80 -0.69 -5.93
C VAL A 496 33.48 0.35 -6.82
N SER A 497 32.76 1.40 -7.23
CA SER A 497 33.25 2.41 -8.17
C SER A 497 33.98 3.59 -7.48
N VAL A 498 34.16 3.54 -6.15
CA VAL A 498 34.75 4.59 -5.29
C VAL A 498 35.86 4.04 -4.40
#